data_AF-A0A535Y9M7-F1
#
_entry.id   AF-A0A535Y9M7-F1
#
_cell.length_a   1.000
_cell.length_b   1.000
_cell.length_c   1.000
_cell.angle_alpha   90.00
_cell.angle_beta   90.00
_cell.angle_gamma   90.00
#
_symmetry.space_group_name_H-M   'P 1'
#
loop_
_entity.id
_entity.type
_entity.pdbx_description
1 polymer ?
#
loop_
_entity_poly.entity_id
_entity_poly.type
_entity_poly.pdbx_seq_one_letter_code
_entity_poly.pdbx_strand_id
1 'polypeptide(L)'
;FAIAAGLVAVAALIQSLTGPSLPVVRGRPDLVMVVVLAWSMLRGSGEGAFVGFLGGVLLDSVSYTPFGINAALLGLLGYFTGLPEVNVYRGNLPYFLGTAAAATLVYHTLYFLLLQALGMNMPPIYDT
;
A
#
# COMPACT_ATOMS: atom_id res chain seq x y z
N PHE A 1 11.05 -11.08 -10.30
CA PHE A 1 10.83 -9.74 -10.86
C PHE A 1 9.60 -9.69 -11.77
N ALA A 2 9.58 -10.36 -12.93
CA ALA A 2 8.42 -10.34 -13.84
C ALA A 2 7.10 -10.83 -13.21
N ILE A 3 7.16 -11.89 -12.40
CA ILE A 3 5.99 -12.44 -11.70
C ILE A 3 5.42 -11.46 -10.67
N ALA A 4 6.29 -10.73 -9.95
CA ALA A 4 5.88 -9.74 -8.95
C ALA A 4 5.23 -8.54 -9.61
N ALA A 5 5.86 -8.02 -10.67
CA ALA A 5 5.30 -6.92 -11.46
C ALA A 5 3.93 -7.28 -12.05
N GLY A 6 3.77 -8.51 -12.55
CA GLY A 6 2.49 -9.03 -13.03
C GLY A 6 1.42 -9.11 -11.93
N LEU A 7 1.78 -9.60 -10.75
CA LEU A 7 0.85 -9.67 -9.61
C LEU A 7 0.42 -8.28 -9.13
N VAL A 8 1.36 -7.33 -9.03
CA VAL A 8 1.06 -5.93 -8.69
C VAL A 8 0.12 -5.29 -9.72
N ALA A 9 0.40 -5.50 -11.01
CA ALA A 9 -0.43 -4.95 -12.08
C ALA A 9 -1.86 -5.50 -12.05
N VAL A 10 -2.03 -6.81 -11.86
CA VAL A 10 -3.35 -7.45 -11.77
C VAL A 10 -4.11 -7.01 -10.52
N ALA A 11 -3.41 -6.93 -9.38
CA ALA A 11 -3.94 -6.41 -8.12
C ALA A 11 -4.49 -4.97 -8.28
N ALA A 12 -3.70 -4.08 -8.88
CA ALA A 12 -4.09 -2.69 -9.11
C ALA A 12 -5.33 -2.56 -10.02
N LEU A 13 -5.40 -3.39 -11.07
CA LEU A 13 -6.55 -3.42 -11.98
C LEU A 13 -7.83 -3.87 -11.26
N ILE A 14 -7.78 -4.96 -10.50
CA ILE A 14 -8.93 -5.47 -9.74
C ILE A 14 -9.41 -4.44 -8.71
N GLN A 15 -8.48 -3.73 -8.09
CA GLN A 15 -8.81 -2.68 -7.12
C GLN A 15 -9.49 -1.47 -7.76
N SER A 16 -9.02 -1.04 -8.93
CA SER A 16 -9.64 0.04 -9.72
C SER A 16 -11.08 -0.31 -10.15
N LEU A 17 -11.31 -1.59 -10.50
CA LEU A 17 -12.63 -2.10 -10.91
C LEU A 17 -13.66 -2.22 -9.77
N THR A 18 -13.21 -2.31 -8.51
CA THR A 18 -14.10 -2.50 -7.33
C THR A 18 -14.36 -1.22 -6.53
N GLY A 19 -13.78 -0.10 -6.96
CA GLY A 19 -13.81 1.19 -6.26
C GLY A 19 -15.16 1.79 -5.86
N PRO A 20 -16.29 1.62 -6.58
CA PRO A 20 -17.51 2.37 -6.24
C PRO A 20 -18.60 1.62 -5.44
N SER A 21 -18.53 0.30 -5.21
CA SER A 21 -19.73 -0.45 -4.79
C SER A 21 -19.85 -0.85 -3.31
N LEU A 22 -18.90 -0.53 -2.43
CA LEU A 22 -19.00 -0.89 -1.02
C LEU A 22 -18.71 0.31 -0.10
N PRO A 23 -19.74 1.12 0.21
CA PRO A 23 -19.62 2.07 1.31
C PRO A 23 -19.40 1.26 2.60
N VAL A 24 -18.55 1.75 3.50
CA VAL A 24 -18.41 1.35 4.92
C VAL A 24 -17.25 0.41 5.32
N VAL A 25 -16.64 -0.41 4.45
CA VAL A 25 -15.41 -1.15 4.87
C VAL A 25 -14.15 -0.31 4.59
N ARG A 26 -13.98 0.76 5.37
CA ARG A 26 -12.88 1.76 5.29
C ARG A 26 -11.48 1.24 5.67
N GLY A 27 -11.29 -0.07 5.82
CA GLY A 27 -10.04 -0.68 6.27
C GLY A 27 -9.54 -1.81 5.38
N ARG A 28 -9.81 -1.76 4.06
CA ARG A 28 -9.28 -2.76 3.13
C ARG A 28 -7.79 -2.46 2.85
N PRO A 29 -6.88 -3.41 3.12
CA PRO A 29 -5.51 -3.31 2.63
C PRO A 29 -5.54 -3.20 1.10
N ASP A 30 -4.90 -2.18 0.58
CA ASP A 30 -4.70 -2.02 -0.86
C ASP A 30 -4.00 -3.29 -1.40
N LEU A 31 -4.51 -3.85 -2.51
CA LEU A 31 -3.96 -5.09 -3.06
C LEU A 31 -2.49 -4.89 -3.46
N VAL A 32 -2.13 -3.72 -3.99
CA VAL A 32 -0.73 -3.33 -4.27
C VAL A 32 0.07 -3.36 -2.98
N MET A 33 -0.47 -2.79 -1.90
CA MET A 33 0.20 -2.76 -0.61
C MET A 33 0.42 -4.16 -0.03
N VAL A 34 -0.56 -5.06 -0.11
CA VAL A 34 -0.40 -6.45 0.34
C VAL A 34 0.71 -7.15 -0.43
N VAL A 35 0.79 -6.93 -1.75
CA VAL A 35 1.85 -7.50 -2.59
C VAL A 35 3.21 -6.92 -2.23
N VAL A 36 3.31 -5.61 -1.97
CA VAL A 36 4.54 -4.95 -1.55
C VAL A 36 5.03 -5.50 -0.21
N LEU A 37 4.13 -5.66 0.77
CA LEU A 37 4.45 -6.23 2.07
C LEU A 37 4.92 -7.68 1.95
N ALA A 38 4.20 -8.52 1.20
CA ALA A 38 4.62 -9.88 0.97
C ALA A 38 6.00 -9.91 0.30
N TRP A 39 6.24 -9.08 -0.72
CA TRP A 39 7.51 -9.04 -1.42
C TRP A 39 8.67 -8.56 -0.53
N SER A 40 8.46 -7.50 0.25
CA SER A 40 9.48 -6.96 1.16
C SER A 40 9.89 -7.97 2.24
N MET A 41 8.93 -8.72 2.78
CA MET A 41 9.20 -9.72 3.82
C MET A 41 9.92 -10.96 3.26
N LEU A 42 9.70 -11.29 1.98
CA LEU A 42 10.37 -12.42 1.33
C LEU A 42 11.78 -12.07 0.83
N ARG A 43 12.01 -10.84 0.35
CA ARG A 43 13.24 -10.43 -0.36
C ARG A 43 14.04 -9.33 0.33
N GLY A 44 13.54 -8.79 1.43
CA GLY A 44 14.20 -7.77 2.25
C GLY A 44 13.83 -6.34 1.84
N SER A 45 14.35 -5.40 2.64
CA SER A 45 14.02 -3.97 2.59
C SER A 45 14.34 -3.30 1.26
N GLY A 46 15.48 -3.62 0.63
CA GLY A 46 15.90 -3.00 -0.63
C GLY A 46 14.95 -3.33 -1.79
N GLU A 47 14.64 -4.60 -1.98
CA GLU A 47 13.67 -5.01 -3.01
C GLU A 47 12.24 -4.59 -2.66
N GLY A 48 11.89 -4.63 -1.38
CA GLY A 48 10.60 -4.15 -0.87
C GLY A 48 10.37 -2.67 -1.19
N ALA A 49 11.37 -1.82 -0.93
CA ALA A 49 11.30 -0.40 -1.22
C ALA A 49 11.15 -0.11 -2.72
N PHE A 50 11.89 -0.84 -3.56
CA PHE A 50 11.84 -0.67 -5.00
C PHE A 50 10.48 -1.09 -5.59
N VAL A 51 9.96 -2.25 -5.18
CA VAL A 51 8.63 -2.73 -5.62
C VAL A 51 7.52 -1.83 -5.06
N GLY A 52 7.65 -1.37 -3.82
CA GLY A 52 6.75 -0.40 -3.21
C GLY A 52 6.68 0.91 -3.98
N PHE A 53 7.83 1.48 -4.31
CA PHE A 53 7.92 2.71 -5.11
C PHE A 53 7.29 2.54 -6.49
N LEU A 54 7.63 1.47 -7.22
CA LEU A 54 7.04 1.17 -8.53
C LEU A 54 5.53 0.97 -8.47
N GLY A 55 5.06 0.19 -7.49
CA GLY A 55 3.64 -0.04 -7.26
C GLY A 55 2.89 1.26 -6.96
N GLY A 56 3.49 2.14 -6.16
CA GLY A 56 2.90 3.44 -5.86
C GLY A 56 2.92 4.42 -7.02
N VAL A 57 3.95 4.42 -7.89
CA VAL A 57 3.94 5.20 -9.14
C VAL A 57 2.81 4.75 -10.07
N LEU A 58 2.58 3.44 -10.17
CA LEU A 58 1.45 2.90 -10.95
C LEU A 58 0.12 3.32 -10.33
N LEU A 59 -0.01 3.24 -9.00
CA LEU A 59 -1.22 3.63 -8.29
C LEU A 59 -1.50 5.14 -8.43
N ASP A 60 -0.46 5.97 -8.33
CA ASP A 60 -0.53 7.42 -8.57
C ASP A 60 -0.96 7.75 -10.01
N SER A 61 -0.63 6.90 -10.99
CA SER A 61 -1.01 7.09 -12.40
C SER A 61 -2.48 6.76 -12.69
N VAL A 62 -3.05 5.85 -11.91
CA VAL A 62 -4.44 5.36 -12.08
C VAL A 62 -5.40 6.08 -11.12
N SER A 63 -4.90 6.60 -10.01
CA SER A 63 -5.69 7.27 -8.98
C SER A 63 -5.85 8.76 -9.31
N TYR A 64 -7.01 9.34 -8.95
CA TYR A 64 -7.29 10.77 -9.05
C TYR A 64 -6.57 11.61 -7.96
N THR A 65 -5.48 11.09 -7.42
CA THR A 65 -4.79 11.60 -6.24
C THR A 65 -3.49 12.31 -6.65
N PRO A 66 -2.94 13.21 -5.83
CA PRO A 66 -1.69 13.88 -6.18
C PRO A 66 -0.58 12.87 -6.42
N PHE A 67 0.08 13.01 -7.58
CA PHE A 67 1.12 12.09 -8.02
C PHE A 67 2.31 12.11 -7.05
N GLY A 68 2.82 10.93 -6.69
CA GLY A 68 3.99 10.74 -5.83
C GLY A 68 3.66 10.41 -4.36
N ILE A 69 2.43 10.60 -3.90
CA ILE A 69 2.06 10.27 -2.51
C ILE A 69 2.10 8.75 -2.31
N ASN A 70 1.44 7.99 -3.19
CA ASN A 70 1.41 6.54 -3.06
C ASN A 70 2.81 5.95 -3.30
N ALA A 71 3.57 6.48 -4.27
CA ALA A 71 4.96 6.09 -4.53
C ALA A 71 5.87 6.24 -3.30
N ALA A 72 5.81 7.37 -2.60
CA ALA A 72 6.62 7.63 -1.42
C ALA A 72 6.23 6.72 -0.25
N LEU A 73 4.93 6.61 0.04
CA LEU A 73 4.43 5.84 1.18
C LEU A 73 4.65 4.32 1.00
N LEU A 74 4.34 3.78 -0.18
CA LEU A 74 4.57 2.35 -0.45
C LEU A 74 6.04 2.00 -0.50
N GLY A 75 6.90 2.89 -1.00
CA GLY A 75 8.35 2.72 -0.94
C GLY A 75 8.86 2.66 0.50
N LEU A 76 8.43 3.59 1.37
CA LEU A 76 8.81 3.59 2.78
C LEU A 76 8.29 2.35 3.51
N LEU A 77 7.04 1.98 3.31
CA LEU A 77 6.48 0.78 3.92
C LEU A 77 7.19 -0.48 3.45
N GLY A 78 7.47 -0.62 2.16
CA GLY A 78 8.25 -1.72 1.61
C GLY A 78 9.65 -1.80 2.21
N TYR A 79 10.30 -0.65 2.44
CA TYR A 79 11.59 -0.60 3.12
C TYR A 79 11.49 -1.11 4.57
N PHE A 80 10.64 -0.49 5.38
CA PHE A 80 10.55 -0.80 6.82
C PHE A 80 10.06 -2.21 7.09
N THR A 81 9.12 -2.71 6.30
CA THR A 81 8.56 -4.05 6.48
C THR A 81 9.46 -5.16 5.98
N GLY A 82 10.48 -4.83 5.18
CA GLY A 82 11.54 -5.76 4.79
C GLY A 82 12.81 -5.67 5.63
N LEU A 83 12.87 -4.82 6.67
CA LEU A 83 14.03 -4.72 7.58
C LEU A 83 14.22 -5.96 8.47
N PRO A 84 13.17 -6.56 9.05
CA PRO A 84 13.35 -7.73 9.90
C PRO A 84 13.86 -8.93 9.09
N GLU A 85 14.58 -9.83 9.73
CA GLU A 85 15.18 -10.97 9.04
C GLU A 85 14.11 -11.87 8.40
N VAL A 86 14.37 -12.31 7.16
CA VAL A 86 13.49 -13.19 6.36
C VAL A 86 13.07 -14.45 7.13
N ASN A 87 13.88 -14.91 8.08
CA ASN A 87 13.55 -16.08 8.92
C ASN A 87 12.45 -15.84 9.96
N VAL A 88 12.24 -14.60 10.43
CA VAL A 88 11.13 -14.28 11.35
C VAL A 88 9.77 -14.43 10.66
N TYR A 89 9.76 -14.31 9.32
CA TYR A 89 8.56 -14.31 8.49
C TYR A 89 8.12 -15.68 7.98
N ARG A 90 9.02 -16.66 7.96
CA ARG A 90 8.73 -17.98 7.38
C ARG A 90 7.79 -18.78 8.29
N GLY A 91 6.50 -18.76 7.96
CA GLY A 91 5.48 -19.65 8.53
C GLY A 91 4.56 -19.01 9.57
N ASN A 92 4.81 -17.77 10.01
CA ASN A 92 3.97 -17.09 11.01
C ASN A 92 2.93 -16.17 10.35
N LEU A 93 1.84 -16.78 9.88
CA LEU A 93 0.67 -16.06 9.36
C LEU A 93 0.15 -14.94 10.29
N PRO A 94 0.09 -15.11 11.63
CA PRO A 94 -0.34 -14.04 12.53
C PRO A 94 0.58 -12.82 12.50
N TYR A 95 1.89 -13.03 12.32
CA TYR A 95 2.85 -11.93 12.21
C TYR A 95 2.64 -11.14 10.93
N PHE A 96 2.43 -11.84 9.80
CA PHE A 96 2.08 -11.20 8.53
C PHE A 96 0.82 -10.34 8.67
N LEU A 97 -0.26 -10.91 9.22
CA LEU A 97 -1.51 -10.19 9.43
C LEU A 97 -1.34 -8.98 10.36
N GLY A 98 -0.57 -9.11 11.45
CA GLY A 98 -0.28 -8.01 12.36
C GLY A 98 0.47 -6.87 11.68
N THR A 99 1.51 -7.18 10.91
CA THR A 99 2.27 -6.17 10.15
C THR A 99 1.42 -5.52 9.05
N ALA A 100 0.58 -6.28 8.35
CA ALA A 100 -0.30 -5.74 7.33
C ALA A 100 -1.35 -4.80 7.92
N ALA A 101 -1.94 -5.15 9.06
CA ALA A 101 -2.87 -4.28 9.77
C ALA A 101 -2.20 -2.98 10.24
N ALA A 102 -1.02 -3.09 10.87
CA ALA A 102 -0.24 -1.94 11.33
C ALA A 102 0.18 -1.04 10.16
N ALA A 103 0.70 -1.63 9.08
CA ALA A 103 1.10 -0.90 7.89
C ALA A 103 -0.10 -0.19 7.27
N THR A 104 -1.27 -0.83 7.18
CA THR A 104 -2.49 -0.23 6.60
C THR A 104 -2.94 1.00 7.37
N LEU A 105 -2.89 0.95 8.71
CA LEU A 105 -3.17 2.10 9.56
C LEU A 105 -2.17 3.23 9.32
N VAL A 106 -0.88 2.92 9.37
CA VAL A 106 0.19 3.91 9.14
C VAL A 106 0.04 4.56 7.76
N TYR A 107 -0.20 3.76 6.72
CA TYR A 107 -0.41 4.23 5.36
C TYR A 107 -1.53 5.25 5.27
N HIS A 108 -2.74 4.88 5.69
CA HIS A 108 -3.92 5.75 5.58
C HIS A 108 -3.77 7.02 6.43
N THR A 109 -3.14 6.90 7.60
CA THR A 109 -2.91 8.05 8.48
C THR A 109 -1.94 9.04 7.83
N LEU A 110 -0.81 8.56 7.33
CA LEU A 110 0.18 9.40 6.64
C LEU A 110 -0.36 9.97 5.34
N TYR A 111 -1.08 9.15 4.57
CA TYR A 111 -1.74 9.56 3.35
C TYR A 111 -2.70 10.74 3.61
N PHE A 112 -3.58 10.61 4.60
CA PHE A 112 -4.50 11.67 4.98
C PHE A 112 -3.79 12.95 5.46
N LEU A 113 -2.74 12.83 6.28
CA LEU A 113 -1.94 13.96 6.73
C LEU A 113 -1.25 14.69 5.57
N LEU A 114 -0.73 13.94 4.59
CA LEU A 114 -0.11 14.52 3.39
C LEU A 114 -1.13 15.28 2.54
N LEU A 115 -2.34 14.75 2.37
CA LEU A 115 -3.40 15.46 1.65
C LEU A 115 -3.81 16.77 2.35
N GLN A 116 -3.90 16.77 3.68
CA GLN A 116 -4.14 17.99 4.45
C GLN A 116 -3.01 19.00 4.30
N ALA A 117 -1.75 18.55 4.36
CA ALA A 117 -0.58 19.40 4.17
C ALA A 117 -0.53 20.02 2.77
N LEU A 118 -1.06 19.33 1.77
CA LEU A 118 -1.25 19.83 0.40
C LEU A 118 -2.44 20.79 0.24
N GLY A 119 -3.16 21.09 1.32
CA GLY A 119 -4.31 22.01 1.31
C GLY A 119 -5.57 21.43 0.67
N MET A 120 -5.61 20.12 0.40
CA MET A 120 -6.80 19.47 -0.13
C MET A 120 -7.75 19.13 1.01
N ASN A 121 -8.71 20.03 1.26
CA ASN A 121 -9.81 19.76 2.18
C ASN A 121 -10.72 18.70 1.56
N MET A 122 -10.72 17.48 2.11
CA MET A 122 -11.75 16.51 1.80
C MET A 122 -13.12 17.09 2.21
N PRO A 123 -14.16 17.01 1.36
CA PRO A 123 -15.48 17.46 1.73
C PRO A 123 -15.93 16.76 3.02
N PRO A 124 -16.56 17.49 3.94
CA PRO A 124 -16.98 16.95 5.23
C PRO A 124 -17.91 15.73 5.06
N ILE A 125 -17.73 14.73 5.92
CA ILE A 125 -18.41 13.43 5.86
C ILE A 125 -19.93 13.53 6.18
N TYR A 126 -20.46 14.72 6.48
CA TYR A 126 -21.82 14.93 6.96
C TYR A 126 -22.86 15.39 5.93
N ASP A 127 -22.51 15.57 4.64
CA ASP A 127 -23.48 16.02 3.62
C ASP A 127 -23.69 14.98 2.50
N THR A 128 -24.37 13.87 2.83
CA THR A 128 -25.12 13.03 1.87
C THR A 128 -26.45 12.62 2.45
#